data_AF-A0A934J6E3-F1
#
_entry.id   AF-A0A934J6E3-F1
#
_cell.length_a   1.000
_cell.length_b   1.000
_cell.length_c   1.000
_cell.angle_alpha   90.00
_cell.angle_beta   90.00
_cell.angle_gamma   90.00
#
_symmetry.space_group_name_H-M   'P 1'
#
loop_
_entity.id
_entity.type
_entity.pdbx_description
1 polymer ?
#
loop_
_entity_poly.entity_id
_entity_poly.type
_entity_poly.pdbx_seq_one_letter_code
_entity_poly.pdbx_strand_id
1 'polypeptide(L)'
;MQNRISHALHQFVRFGWQQALSCVFPVVIFASLALTQVISLPWLPRYDWMLIICLAMQVWMVRSGLETRDELKVITVFHLIGLALELFKVRMGSWSYPGEGWTKIYGVPLYSGFMYASVASYLCQAWRRLKVDLVYWPSLWLVTPLAAAIYLNFFTHHYWIDIRWWLSALVLIVFWRTWVTYEVGRHRYRMPLALSFVLIGFFIWIAENIATFFRAWEYPNQTDTWRLVHVSKVSSWLLLVIVSFLIVATLKQVKGQRPPGISDKHQTIRQ
;
A
#
# COMPACT_ATOMS: atom_id res chain seq x y z
N MET A 1 13.20 -13.72 34.72
CA MET A 1 12.91 -14.09 33.30
C MET A 1 11.45 -13.88 32.93
N GLN A 2 10.50 -14.35 33.76
CA GLN A 2 9.04 -14.27 33.52
C GLN A 2 8.52 -12.84 33.25
N ASN A 3 8.98 -11.83 34.01
CA ASN A 3 8.61 -10.42 33.77
C ASN A 3 9.12 -9.85 32.43
N ARG A 4 10.25 -10.34 31.90
CA ARG A 4 10.78 -9.89 30.60
C ARG A 4 9.97 -10.49 29.44
N ILE A 5 9.58 -11.76 29.56
CA ILE A 5 8.77 -12.45 28.57
C ILE A 5 7.36 -11.85 28.52
N SER A 6 6.73 -11.63 29.68
CA SER A 6 5.42 -10.96 29.76
C SER A 6 5.48 -9.57 29.14
N HIS A 7 6.51 -8.77 29.43
CA HIS A 7 6.66 -7.46 28.79
C HIS A 7 6.80 -7.57 27.27
N ALA A 8 7.64 -8.49 26.77
CA ALA A 8 7.83 -8.68 25.34
C ALA A 8 6.53 -9.10 24.64
N LEU A 9 5.74 -10.00 25.24
CA LEU A 9 4.42 -10.38 24.74
C LEU A 9 3.45 -9.19 24.72
N HIS A 10 3.41 -8.39 25.78
CA HIS A 10 2.55 -7.20 25.82
C HIS A 10 2.94 -6.19 24.73
N GLN A 11 4.23 -6.00 24.49
CA GLN A 11 4.71 -5.13 23.42
C GLN A 11 4.40 -5.68 22.04
N PHE A 12 4.56 -6.98 21.84
CA PHE A 12 4.19 -7.65 20.60
C PHE A 12 2.69 -7.49 20.29
N VAL A 13 1.82 -7.71 21.28
CA VAL A 13 0.37 -7.51 21.15
C VAL A 13 0.04 -6.04 20.84
N ARG A 14 0.68 -5.08 21.53
CA ARG A 14 0.48 -3.65 21.28
C ARG A 14 0.92 -3.24 19.87
N PHE A 15 2.06 -3.74 19.41
CA PHE A 15 2.54 -3.52 18.05
C PHE A 15 1.55 -4.10 17.03
N GLY A 16 1.17 -5.37 17.21
CA GLY A 16 0.18 -6.03 16.35
C GLY A 16 -1.15 -5.28 16.31
N TRP A 17 -1.62 -4.75 17.44
CA TRP A 17 -2.83 -3.93 17.51
C TRP A 17 -2.71 -2.63 16.69
N GLN A 18 -1.59 -1.92 16.78
CA GLN A 18 -1.38 -0.72 15.95
C GLN A 18 -1.29 -1.04 14.46
N GLN A 19 -0.71 -2.19 14.10
CA GLN A 19 -0.69 -2.67 12.72
C GLN A 19 -2.12 -3.00 12.24
N ALA A 20 -2.90 -3.72 13.04
CA ALA A 20 -4.28 -4.06 12.73
C ALA A 20 -5.15 -2.80 12.53
N LEU A 21 -5.00 -1.80 13.41
CA LEU A 21 -5.68 -0.51 13.25
C LEU A 21 -5.24 0.27 12.00
N SER A 22 -3.99 0.09 11.55
CA SER A 22 -3.51 0.68 10.30
C SER A 22 -4.10 -0.03 9.07
N CYS A 23 -4.54 -1.29 9.22
CA CYS A 23 -5.14 -2.09 8.16
C CYS A 23 -6.66 -1.90 8.00
N VAL A 24 -7.28 -0.93 8.68
CA VAL A 24 -8.74 -0.74 8.64
C VAL A 24 -9.28 -0.62 7.21
N PHE A 25 -8.62 0.15 6.33
CA PHE A 25 -9.07 0.27 4.94
C PHE A 25 -8.93 -1.04 4.14
N PRO A 26 -7.73 -1.68 4.04
CA PRO A 26 -7.61 -2.94 3.30
C PRO A 26 -8.49 -4.05 3.87
N VAL A 27 -8.68 -4.13 5.20
CA VAL A 27 -9.60 -5.10 5.82
C VAL A 27 -11.03 -4.91 5.31
N VAL A 28 -11.51 -3.66 5.21
CA VAL A 28 -12.85 -3.38 4.65
C VAL A 28 -12.93 -3.82 3.19
N ILE A 29 -11.89 -3.58 2.38
CA ILE A 29 -11.86 -4.04 0.98
C ILE A 29 -11.96 -5.57 0.91
N PHE A 30 -11.13 -6.29 1.66
CA PHE A 30 -11.15 -7.77 1.67
C PHE A 30 -12.44 -8.34 2.21
N ALA A 31 -12.97 -7.80 3.31
CA ALA A 31 -14.25 -8.21 3.87
C ALA A 31 -15.39 -7.99 2.87
N SER A 32 -15.37 -6.88 2.14
CA SER A 32 -16.38 -6.56 1.13
C SER A 32 -16.27 -7.47 -0.08
N LEU A 33 -15.06 -7.81 -0.52
CA LEU A 33 -14.83 -8.80 -1.56
C LEU A 33 -15.39 -10.18 -1.16
N ALA A 34 -15.10 -10.64 0.05
CA ALA A 34 -15.62 -11.91 0.57
C ALA A 34 -17.15 -11.89 0.69
N LEU A 35 -17.72 -10.83 1.27
CA LEU A 35 -19.16 -10.68 1.46
C LEU A 35 -19.91 -10.69 0.13
N THR A 36 -19.44 -9.92 -0.85
CA THR A 36 -20.07 -9.81 -2.17
C THR A 36 -19.83 -11.01 -3.08
N GLN A 37 -18.96 -11.94 -2.68
CA GLN A 37 -18.83 -13.23 -3.36
C GLN A 37 -19.91 -14.21 -2.92
N VAL A 38 -20.34 -14.14 -1.65
CA VAL A 38 -21.34 -15.04 -1.06
C VAL A 38 -22.75 -14.46 -1.20
N ILE A 39 -22.87 -13.14 -1.15
CA ILE A 39 -24.15 -12.42 -1.19
C ILE A 39 -24.22 -11.62 -2.48
N SER A 40 -25.23 -11.90 -3.30
CA SER A 40 -25.61 -11.05 -4.42
C SER A 40 -26.32 -9.80 -3.90
N LEU A 41 -25.71 -8.64 -4.14
CA LEU A 41 -26.33 -7.36 -3.82
C LEU A 41 -27.23 -6.91 -4.98
N PRO A 42 -28.43 -6.39 -4.72
CA PRO A 42 -29.33 -5.93 -5.76
C PRO A 42 -28.85 -4.60 -6.41
N TRP A 43 -29.47 -4.27 -7.55
CA TRP A 43 -29.38 -2.99 -8.29
C TRP A 43 -28.07 -2.65 -9.00
N LEU A 44 -26.92 -2.97 -8.43
CA LEU A 44 -25.61 -2.64 -8.99
C LEU A 44 -24.74 -3.89 -9.16
N PRO A 45 -23.88 -3.94 -10.19
CA PRO A 45 -22.87 -4.97 -10.28
C PRO A 45 -21.93 -4.98 -9.07
N ARG A 46 -21.34 -6.15 -8.80
CA ARG A 46 -20.43 -6.36 -7.66
C ARG A 46 -19.32 -5.31 -7.57
N TYR A 47 -18.69 -4.98 -8.70
CA TYR A 47 -17.57 -4.04 -8.72
C TYR A 47 -17.98 -2.59 -8.45
N ASP A 48 -19.19 -2.18 -8.80
CA ASP A 48 -19.72 -0.86 -8.47
C ASP A 48 -20.06 -0.75 -6.98
N TRP A 49 -20.59 -1.82 -6.37
CA TRP A 49 -20.72 -1.92 -4.92
C TRP A 49 -19.37 -1.80 -4.20
N MET A 50 -18.33 -2.47 -4.72
CA MET A 50 -16.97 -2.32 -4.19
C MET A 50 -16.48 -0.87 -4.26
N LEU A 51 -16.72 -0.18 -5.37
CA LEU A 51 -16.36 1.23 -5.52
C LEU A 51 -17.07 2.11 -4.49
N ILE A 52 -18.39 1.95 -4.33
CA ILE A 52 -19.18 2.71 -3.35
C ILE A 52 -18.66 2.47 -1.93
N ILE A 53 -18.38 1.22 -1.56
CA ILE A 53 -17.84 0.90 -0.25
C ILE A 53 -16.46 1.53 -0.04
N CYS A 54 -15.59 1.49 -1.05
CA CYS A 54 -14.27 2.14 -0.97
C CYS A 54 -14.40 3.65 -0.77
N LEU A 55 -15.29 4.31 -1.51
CA LEU A 55 -15.55 5.75 -1.39
C LEU A 55 -16.17 6.11 -0.03
N ALA A 56 -17.16 5.35 0.42
CA ALA A 56 -17.79 5.54 1.72
C ALA A 56 -16.78 5.38 2.85
N MET A 57 -15.93 4.36 2.76
CA MET A 57 -14.86 4.10 3.72
C MET A 57 -13.83 5.23 3.74
N GLN A 58 -13.39 5.67 2.56
CA GLN A 58 -12.46 6.80 2.41
C GLN A 58 -13.02 8.08 3.05
N VAL A 59 -14.30 8.38 2.81
CA VAL A 59 -14.98 9.55 3.41
C VAL A 59 -15.07 9.39 4.93
N TRP A 60 -15.44 8.21 5.41
CA TRP A 60 -15.55 7.94 6.85
C TRP A 60 -14.21 8.07 7.57
N MET A 61 -13.12 7.55 7.01
CA MET A 61 -11.78 7.64 7.61
C MET A 61 -11.31 9.09 7.74
N VAL A 62 -11.59 9.93 6.74
CA VAL A 62 -11.26 11.36 6.80
C VAL A 62 -12.16 12.09 7.79
N ARG A 63 -13.47 11.82 7.80
CA ARG A 63 -14.43 12.48 8.72
C ARG A 63 -14.23 12.09 10.19
N SER A 64 -13.86 10.83 10.45
CA SER A 64 -13.55 10.34 11.79
C SER A 64 -12.17 10.80 12.31
N GLY A 65 -11.36 11.45 11.47
CA GLY A 65 -10.01 11.88 11.82
C GLY A 65 -8.99 10.73 11.83
N LEU A 66 -9.35 9.54 11.37
CA LEU A 66 -8.41 8.44 11.14
C LEU A 66 -7.43 8.77 10.01
N GLU A 67 -7.82 9.61 9.07
CA GLU A 67 -6.95 10.13 8.01
C GLU A 67 -7.00 11.64 7.94
N THR A 68 -5.84 12.24 7.66
CA THR A 68 -5.71 13.67 7.44
C THR A 68 -5.98 14.02 5.98
N ARG A 69 -6.31 15.28 5.69
CA ARG A 69 -6.43 15.78 4.30
C ARG A 69 -5.15 15.57 3.48
N ASP A 70 -4.00 15.64 4.15
CA ASP A 70 -2.71 15.44 3.51
C ASP A 70 -2.45 13.97 3.17
N GLU A 71 -2.97 13.04 3.96
CA GLU A 71 -2.96 11.62 3.63
C GLU A 71 -3.95 11.29 2.54
N LEU A 72 -5.14 11.91 2.55
CA LEU A 72 -6.11 11.77 1.46
C LEU A 72 -5.48 12.12 0.11
N LYS A 73 -4.71 13.22 0.01
CA LYS A 73 -3.99 13.57 -1.23
C LYS A 73 -3.04 12.46 -1.68
N VAL A 74 -2.30 11.87 -0.73
CA VAL A 74 -1.39 10.74 -1.02
C VAL A 74 -2.22 9.55 -1.52
N ILE A 75 -3.28 9.19 -0.80
CA ILE A 75 -4.16 8.07 -1.15
C ILE A 75 -4.78 8.25 -2.53
N THR A 76 -5.21 9.47 -2.90
CA THR A 76 -5.69 9.79 -4.25
C THR A 76 -4.61 9.57 -5.31
N VAL A 77 -3.36 10.00 -5.07
CA VAL A 77 -2.25 9.74 -6.01
C VAL A 77 -2.03 8.24 -6.17
N PHE A 78 -2.07 7.47 -5.08
CA PHE A 78 -1.93 6.02 -5.12
C PHE A 78 -3.07 5.31 -5.86
N HIS A 79 -4.30 5.82 -5.73
CA HIS A 79 -5.43 5.35 -6.52
C HIS A 79 -5.17 5.53 -8.02
N LEU A 80 -4.69 6.71 -8.44
CA LEU A 80 -4.45 7.02 -9.85
C LEU A 80 -3.30 6.21 -10.45
N ILE A 81 -2.15 6.13 -9.77
CA ILE A 81 -1.01 5.34 -10.26
C ILE A 81 -1.34 3.84 -10.26
N GLY A 82 -2.05 3.35 -9.24
CA GLY A 82 -2.51 1.97 -9.18
C GLY A 82 -3.44 1.63 -10.33
N LEU A 83 -4.44 2.48 -10.58
CA LEU A 83 -5.36 2.30 -11.70
C LEU A 83 -4.64 2.35 -13.06
N ALA A 84 -3.65 3.22 -13.23
CA ALA A 84 -2.83 3.26 -14.45
C ALA A 84 -2.04 1.96 -14.67
N LEU A 85 -1.50 1.36 -13.59
CA LEU A 85 -0.85 0.05 -13.66
C LEU A 85 -1.85 -1.04 -14.04
N GLU A 86 -3.03 -1.07 -13.42
CA GLU A 86 -4.10 -2.03 -13.71
C GLU A 86 -4.53 -1.97 -15.19
N LEU A 87 -4.78 -0.77 -15.71
CA LEU A 87 -5.15 -0.54 -17.11
C LEU A 87 -4.10 -1.10 -18.07
N PHE A 88 -2.82 -0.87 -17.78
CA PHE A 88 -1.73 -1.42 -18.58
C PHE A 88 -1.68 -2.95 -18.49
N LYS A 89 -1.76 -3.51 -17.28
CA LYS A 89 -1.57 -4.94 -17.02
C LYS A 89 -2.70 -5.79 -17.55
N VAL A 90 -3.94 -5.32 -17.44
CA VAL A 90 -5.10 -5.99 -18.04
C VAL A 90 -4.99 -5.98 -19.57
N ARG A 91 -4.55 -4.87 -20.17
CA ARG A 91 -4.31 -4.81 -21.62
C ARG A 91 -3.21 -5.79 -22.09
N MET A 92 -2.18 -6.00 -21.27
CA MET A 92 -1.12 -6.98 -21.53
C MET A 92 -1.51 -8.42 -21.19
N GLY A 93 -2.77 -8.69 -20.80
CA GLY A 93 -3.24 -10.03 -20.45
C GLY A 93 -2.60 -10.61 -19.17
N SER A 94 -2.04 -9.76 -18.30
CA SER A 94 -1.38 -10.22 -17.07
C SER A 94 -2.38 -10.82 -16.05
N TRP A 95 -3.60 -10.29 -16.05
CA TRP A 95 -4.78 -10.76 -15.32
C TRP A 95 -6.03 -10.10 -15.91
N SER A 96 -7.22 -10.51 -15.47
CA SER A 96 -8.49 -9.93 -15.88
C SER A 96 -9.44 -9.74 -14.69
N TYR A 97 -10.43 -8.85 -14.87
CA TYR A 97 -11.55 -8.66 -13.94
C TYR A 97 -12.82 -9.21 -14.59
N PRO A 98 -13.20 -10.48 -14.35
CA PRO A 98 -14.29 -11.13 -15.08
C PRO A 98 -15.68 -10.63 -14.69
N GLY A 99 -15.86 -10.10 -13.47
CA GLY A 99 -17.17 -9.67 -12.97
C GLY A 99 -17.74 -8.47 -13.73
N GLU A 100 -19.05 -8.28 -13.71
CA GLU A 100 -19.67 -7.09 -14.31
C GLU A 100 -19.35 -5.82 -13.50
N GLY A 101 -19.30 -4.68 -14.20
CA GLY A 101 -19.12 -3.37 -13.59
C GLY A 101 -19.43 -2.25 -14.56
N TRP A 102 -20.33 -1.33 -14.20
CA TRP A 102 -20.68 -0.15 -15.01
C TRP A 102 -19.52 0.85 -15.02
N THR A 103 -18.84 1.00 -13.89
CA THR A 103 -17.66 1.86 -13.73
C THR A 103 -16.35 1.13 -14.12
N LYS A 104 -16.38 0.35 -15.19
CA LYS A 104 -15.17 -0.23 -15.81
C LYS A 104 -14.63 0.69 -16.90
N ILE A 105 -13.32 0.86 -16.91
CA ILE A 105 -12.59 1.53 -17.98
C ILE A 105 -11.65 0.51 -18.61
N TYR A 106 -11.82 0.23 -19.91
CA TYR A 106 -11.01 -0.76 -20.64
C TYR A 106 -10.87 -2.12 -19.91
N GLY A 107 -11.97 -2.60 -19.31
CA GLY A 107 -11.99 -3.87 -18.57
C GLY A 107 -11.53 -3.79 -17.10
N VAL A 108 -11.05 -2.63 -16.65
CA VAL A 108 -10.59 -2.41 -15.28
C VAL A 108 -11.64 -1.68 -14.45
N PRO A 109 -12.13 -2.25 -13.33
CA PRO A 109 -13.07 -1.58 -12.46
C PRO A 109 -12.35 -0.49 -11.64
N LEU A 110 -13.00 0.65 -11.42
CA LEU A 110 -12.38 1.77 -10.69
C LEU A 110 -11.99 1.43 -9.24
N TYR A 111 -12.66 0.46 -8.59
CA TYR A 111 -12.28 0.08 -7.23
C TYR A 111 -10.88 -0.54 -7.15
N SER A 112 -10.34 -1.07 -8.26
CA SER A 112 -9.00 -1.69 -8.28
C SER A 112 -7.91 -0.70 -7.86
N GLY A 113 -8.01 0.57 -8.24
CA GLY A 113 -7.12 1.64 -7.77
C GLY A 113 -7.12 1.78 -6.25
N PHE A 114 -8.26 1.54 -5.57
CA PHE A 114 -8.33 1.58 -4.11
C PHE A 114 -7.55 0.45 -3.43
N MET A 115 -7.25 -0.66 -4.11
CA MET A 115 -6.34 -1.67 -3.55
C MET A 115 -4.94 -1.10 -3.31
N TYR A 116 -4.41 -0.33 -4.27
CA TYR A 116 -3.14 0.40 -4.13
C TYR A 116 -3.25 1.55 -3.12
N ALA A 117 -4.36 2.30 -3.18
CA ALA A 117 -4.65 3.38 -2.26
C ALA A 117 -4.69 2.91 -0.80
N SER A 118 -5.21 1.71 -0.55
CA SER A 118 -5.28 1.10 0.79
C SER A 118 -3.90 0.78 1.38
N VAL A 119 -2.92 0.43 0.53
CA VAL A 119 -1.52 0.25 0.96
C VAL A 119 -0.93 1.59 1.41
N ALA A 120 -1.19 2.67 0.67
CA ALA A 120 -0.74 4.01 1.05
C ALA A 120 -1.41 4.52 2.33
N SER A 121 -2.71 4.26 2.50
CA SER A 121 -3.45 4.50 3.74
C SER A 121 -2.80 3.77 4.92
N TYR A 122 -2.54 2.47 4.78
CA TYR A 122 -1.84 1.68 5.79
C TYR A 122 -0.47 2.27 6.13
N LEU A 123 0.35 2.57 5.12
CA LEU A 123 1.68 3.14 5.35
C LEU A 123 1.60 4.45 6.11
N CYS A 124 0.69 5.35 5.72
CA CYS A 124 0.52 6.64 6.39
C CYS A 124 0.04 6.48 7.84
N GLN A 125 -0.94 5.60 8.08
CA GLN A 125 -1.43 5.31 9.42
C GLN A 125 -0.37 4.66 10.30
N ALA A 126 0.33 3.64 9.81
CA ALA A 126 1.39 2.97 10.53
C ALA A 126 2.51 3.95 10.88
N TRP A 127 2.89 4.82 9.95
CA TRP A 127 3.90 5.87 10.16
C TRP A 127 3.54 6.77 11.33
N ARG A 128 2.28 7.22 11.39
CA ARG A 128 1.82 8.13 12.44
C ARG A 128 1.59 7.43 13.77
N ARG A 129 0.93 6.27 13.77
CA ARG A 129 0.58 5.50 14.97
C ARG A 129 1.82 5.01 15.72
N LEU A 130 2.84 4.58 14.97
CA LEU A 130 4.08 4.06 15.52
C LEU A 130 5.21 5.10 15.52
N LYS A 131 4.92 6.36 15.18
CA LYS A 131 5.90 7.46 15.09
C LYS A 131 7.18 7.02 14.38
N VAL A 132 7.01 6.47 13.19
CA VAL A 132 8.11 5.94 12.41
C VAL A 132 9.05 7.06 12.01
N ASP A 133 10.34 6.83 12.21
CA ASP A 133 11.41 7.72 11.80
C ASP A 133 12.53 6.94 11.12
N LEU A 134 13.14 7.53 10.10
CA LEU A 134 14.10 6.87 9.23
C LEU A 134 15.49 7.47 9.44
N VAL A 135 16.42 6.64 9.88
CA VAL A 135 17.79 7.04 10.20
C VAL A 135 18.72 6.58 9.08
N TYR A 136 19.68 7.43 8.71
CA TYR A 136 20.57 7.22 7.56
C TYR A 136 19.80 6.99 6.26
N TRP A 137 18.80 7.84 6.00
CA TRP A 137 18.08 7.85 4.74
C TRP A 137 19.00 8.29 3.59
N PRO A 138 19.02 7.57 2.44
CA PRO A 138 19.83 7.95 1.30
C PRO A 138 19.35 9.26 0.65
N SER A 139 20.22 9.87 -0.16
CA SER A 139 19.87 11.08 -0.92
C SER A 139 18.62 10.88 -1.79
N LEU A 140 17.75 11.89 -1.84
CA LEU A 140 16.55 11.87 -2.68
C LEU A 140 16.87 11.72 -4.17
N TRP A 141 18.06 12.15 -4.60
CA TRP A 141 18.57 11.94 -5.96
C TRP A 141 18.86 10.48 -6.29
N LEU A 142 19.05 9.62 -5.28
CA LEU A 142 19.21 8.19 -5.46
C LEU A 142 17.86 7.47 -5.31
N VAL A 143 17.07 7.86 -4.32
CA VAL A 143 15.78 7.21 -4.01
C VAL A 143 14.75 7.44 -5.11
N THR A 144 14.62 8.67 -5.61
CA THR A 144 13.56 9.03 -6.59
C THR A 144 13.75 8.28 -7.91
N PRO A 145 14.95 8.25 -8.53
CA PRO A 145 15.16 7.47 -9.75
C PRO A 145 15.02 5.97 -9.52
N LEU A 146 15.44 5.44 -8.35
CA LEU A 146 15.25 4.03 -8.02
C LEU A 146 13.76 3.65 -7.96
N ALA A 147 12.94 4.46 -7.28
CA ALA A 147 11.49 4.24 -7.22
C ALA A 147 10.86 4.33 -8.62
N ALA A 148 11.25 5.31 -9.42
CA ALA A 148 10.80 5.45 -10.80
C ALA A 148 11.20 4.26 -11.67
N ALA A 149 12.45 3.78 -11.56
CA ALA A 149 12.94 2.63 -12.32
C ALA A 149 12.18 1.34 -11.97
N ILE A 150 11.89 1.10 -10.68
CA ILE A 150 11.06 -0.03 -10.25
C ILE A 150 9.64 0.09 -10.83
N TYR A 151 9.02 1.26 -10.71
CA TYR A 151 7.67 1.47 -11.22
C TYR A 151 7.60 1.29 -12.74
N LEU A 152 8.51 1.92 -13.49
CA LEU A 152 8.60 1.81 -14.95
C LEU A 152 8.89 0.38 -15.40
N ASN A 153 9.68 -0.40 -14.65
CA ASN A 153 9.93 -1.80 -14.99
C ASN A 153 8.65 -2.64 -15.04
N PHE A 154 7.62 -2.34 -14.22
CA PHE A 154 6.33 -3.02 -14.34
C PHE A 154 5.63 -2.78 -15.69
N PHE A 155 5.90 -1.67 -16.37
CA PHE A 155 5.39 -1.39 -17.71
C PHE A 155 6.33 -1.97 -18.77
N THR A 156 7.63 -1.78 -18.62
CA THR A 156 8.60 -2.08 -19.68
C THR A 156 9.01 -3.55 -19.76
N HIS A 157 8.95 -4.33 -18.67
CA HIS A 157 9.33 -5.76 -18.70
C HIS A 157 8.50 -6.63 -19.66
N HIS A 158 7.36 -6.12 -20.16
CA HIS A 158 6.58 -6.82 -21.19
C HIS A 158 7.22 -6.68 -22.57
N TYR A 159 7.93 -5.58 -22.82
CA TYR A 159 8.59 -5.26 -24.08
C TYR A 159 10.10 -5.49 -24.04
N TRP A 160 10.67 -5.66 -22.85
CA TRP A 160 12.11 -5.74 -22.61
C TRP A 160 12.43 -6.77 -21.53
N ILE A 161 13.70 -6.87 -21.17
CA ILE A 161 14.20 -7.73 -20.10
C ILE A 161 13.59 -7.35 -18.75
N ASP A 162 13.12 -8.35 -18.02
CA ASP A 162 12.69 -8.20 -16.63
C ASP A 162 13.90 -8.08 -15.69
N ILE A 163 14.20 -6.84 -15.28
CA ILE A 163 15.35 -6.51 -14.42
C ILE A 163 14.97 -6.40 -12.93
N ARG A 164 13.81 -6.93 -12.51
CA ARG A 164 13.33 -6.81 -11.12
C ARG A 164 14.31 -7.28 -10.06
N TRP A 165 15.10 -8.32 -10.36
CA TRP A 165 16.05 -8.91 -9.42
C TRP A 165 17.24 -7.97 -9.19
N TRP A 166 17.73 -7.34 -10.26
CA TRP A 166 18.75 -6.30 -10.20
C TRP A 166 18.27 -5.08 -9.41
N LEU A 167 17.03 -4.65 -9.66
CA LEU A 167 16.42 -3.54 -8.91
C LEU A 167 16.21 -3.90 -7.43
N SER A 168 15.82 -5.14 -7.12
CA SER A 168 15.68 -5.63 -5.75
C SER A 168 17.03 -5.65 -5.02
N ALA A 169 18.09 -6.13 -5.67
CA ALA A 169 19.44 -6.08 -5.12
C ALA A 169 19.91 -4.64 -4.89
N LEU A 170 19.62 -3.74 -5.84
CA LEU A 170 19.94 -2.32 -5.72
C LEU A 170 19.22 -1.67 -4.53
N VAL A 171 17.94 -1.99 -4.28
CA VAL A 171 17.22 -1.55 -3.08
C VAL A 171 17.95 -2.00 -1.81
N LEU A 172 18.37 -3.26 -1.73
CA LEU A 172 19.10 -3.75 -0.55
C LEU A 172 20.43 -3.02 -0.35
N ILE A 173 21.17 -2.74 -1.42
CA ILE A 173 22.44 -2.01 -1.37
C ILE A 173 22.22 -0.56 -0.92
N VAL A 174 21.26 0.13 -1.54
CA VAL A 174 20.98 1.56 -1.27
C VAL A 174 20.51 1.76 0.16
N PHE A 175 19.68 0.86 0.68
CA PHE A 175 19.08 0.98 2.01
C PHE A 175 19.73 0.11 3.08
N TRP A 176 20.88 -0.53 2.79
CA TRP A 176 21.60 -1.40 3.73
C TRP A 176 21.94 -0.70 5.05
N ARG A 177 22.28 0.60 5.00
CA ARG A 177 22.60 1.41 6.18
C ARG A 177 21.38 2.06 6.83
N THR A 178 20.21 1.96 6.22
CA THR A 178 19.01 2.67 6.67
C THR A 178 18.29 1.89 7.76
N TRP A 179 17.93 2.59 8.83
CA TRP A 179 17.21 2.02 9.97
C TRP A 179 15.83 2.65 10.10
N VAL A 180 14.85 1.82 10.43
CA VAL A 180 13.51 2.24 10.83
C VAL A 180 13.48 2.25 12.35
N THR A 181 13.17 3.40 12.94
CA THR A 181 12.86 3.51 14.36
C THR A 181 11.36 3.74 14.54
N TYR A 182 10.79 3.16 15.59
CA TYR A 182 9.34 3.23 15.85
C TYR A 182 9.06 3.10 17.35
N GLU A 183 7.92 3.61 17.81
CA GLU A 183 7.49 3.56 19.19
C GLU A 183 6.35 2.55 19.38
N VAL A 184 6.47 1.70 20.41
CA VAL A 184 5.38 0.85 20.89
C VAL A 184 5.13 1.17 22.37
N GLY A 185 3.97 1.76 22.63
CA GLY A 185 3.66 2.34 23.94
C GLY A 185 4.61 3.49 24.27
N ARG A 186 5.53 3.27 25.23
CA ARG A 186 6.56 4.25 25.64
C ARG A 186 7.99 3.83 25.27
N HIS A 187 8.15 2.72 24.54
CA HIS A 187 9.45 2.17 24.21
C HIS A 187 9.76 2.39 22.74
N ARG A 188 10.97 2.87 22.44
CA ARG A 188 11.48 3.04 21.09
C ARG A 188 12.25 1.79 20.67
N TYR A 189 11.89 1.28 19.51
CA TYR A 189 12.50 0.12 18.86
C TYR A 189 13.16 0.55 17.55
N ARG A 190 14.04 -0.31 17.03
CA ARG A 190 14.66 -0.12 15.72
C ARG A 190 14.86 -1.43 14.99
N MET A 191 14.81 -1.39 13.67
CA MET A 191 15.17 -2.51 12.80
C MET A 191 15.79 -2.00 11.49
N PRO A 192 16.62 -2.80 10.80
CA PRO A 192 17.08 -2.45 9.46
C PRO A 192 15.89 -2.30 8.51
N LEU A 193 15.90 -1.30 7.63
CA LEU A 193 14.82 -1.10 6.66
C LEU A 193 14.67 -2.30 5.71
N ALA A 194 15.79 -2.91 5.32
CA ALA A 194 15.79 -4.14 4.53
C ALA A 194 14.99 -5.27 5.21
N LEU A 195 15.14 -5.46 6.53
CA LEU A 195 14.36 -6.43 7.28
C LEU A 195 12.87 -6.08 7.28
N SER A 196 12.53 -4.79 7.40
CA SER A 196 11.15 -4.33 7.28
C SER A 196 10.53 -4.70 5.93
N PHE A 197 11.27 -4.54 4.82
CA PHE A 197 10.78 -4.92 3.49
C PHE A 197 10.53 -6.43 3.37
N VAL A 198 11.43 -7.26 3.90
CA VAL A 198 11.23 -8.72 3.92
C VAL A 198 9.95 -9.09 4.69
N LEU A 199 9.76 -8.51 5.88
CA LEU A 199 8.56 -8.75 6.70
C LEU A 199 7.29 -8.29 5.99
N ILE A 200 7.30 -7.10 5.40
CA ILE A 200 6.19 -6.56 4.62
C ILE A 200 5.86 -7.48 3.44
N GLY A 201 6.87 -7.94 2.69
CA GLY A 201 6.71 -8.89 1.59
C GLY A 201 6.05 -10.20 2.01
N PHE A 202 6.42 -10.72 3.17
CA PHE A 202 5.80 -11.90 3.75
C PHE A 202 4.31 -11.70 4.03
N PHE A 203 3.91 -10.60 4.67
CA PHE A 203 2.49 -10.33 4.94
C PHE A 203 1.69 -10.02 3.66
N ILE A 204 2.31 -9.39 2.66
CA ILE A 204 1.67 -9.20 1.35
C ILE A 204 1.43 -10.54 0.68
N TRP A 205 2.39 -11.47 0.73
CA TRP A 205 2.18 -12.81 0.19
C TRP A 205 1.00 -13.51 0.87
N ILE A 206 0.82 -13.36 2.18
CA ILE A 206 -0.39 -13.86 2.87
C ILE A 206 -1.65 -13.18 2.32
N ALA A 207 -1.66 -11.86 2.24
CA ALA A 207 -2.81 -11.09 1.73
C ALA A 207 -3.18 -11.47 0.29
N GLU A 208 -2.19 -11.71 -0.56
CA GLU A 208 -2.36 -12.16 -1.95
C GLU A 208 -3.06 -13.53 -2.04
N ASN A 209 -2.67 -14.48 -1.18
CA ASN A 209 -3.31 -15.78 -1.14
C ASN A 209 -4.78 -15.68 -0.67
N ILE A 210 -5.07 -14.78 0.27
CA ILE A 210 -6.45 -14.48 0.70
C ILE A 210 -7.25 -13.84 -0.45
N ALA A 211 -6.66 -12.88 -1.17
CA ALA A 211 -7.30 -12.16 -2.26
C ALA A 211 -7.71 -13.09 -3.42
N THR A 212 -6.77 -13.95 -3.82
CA THR A 212 -6.99 -14.93 -4.89
C THR A 212 -7.97 -16.02 -4.47
N PHE A 213 -8.00 -16.38 -3.18
CA PHE A 213 -9.00 -17.30 -2.64
C PHE A 213 -10.44 -16.74 -2.79
N PHE A 214 -10.62 -15.43 -2.58
CA PHE A 214 -11.92 -14.76 -2.74
C PHE A 214 -12.21 -14.27 -4.18
N ARG A 215 -11.45 -14.75 -5.18
CA ARG A 215 -11.59 -14.39 -6.61
C ARG A 215 -11.69 -12.88 -6.83
N ALA A 216 -10.84 -12.11 -6.15
CA ALA A 216 -10.78 -10.67 -6.34
C ALA A 216 -10.31 -10.32 -7.78
N TRP A 217 -9.39 -11.13 -8.32
CA TRP A 217 -8.96 -11.17 -9.71
C TRP A 217 -8.51 -12.60 -10.04
N GLU A 218 -8.42 -12.93 -11.32
CA GLU A 218 -8.02 -14.25 -11.78
C GLU A 218 -6.74 -14.17 -12.63
N TYR A 219 -5.77 -15.02 -12.30
CA TYR A 219 -4.59 -15.23 -13.14
C TYR A 219 -4.90 -16.24 -14.25
N PRO A 220 -4.28 -16.13 -15.45
CA PRO A 220 -4.53 -17.04 -16.57
C PRO A 220 -4.36 -18.54 -16.23
N ASN A 221 -3.53 -18.86 -15.24
CA ASN A 221 -3.23 -20.23 -14.81
C ASN A 221 -4.15 -20.74 -13.67
N GLN A 222 -5.20 -20.00 -13.28
CA GLN A 222 -6.07 -20.31 -12.13
C GLN A 222 -7.55 -20.49 -12.51
N THR A 223 -7.87 -20.81 -13.77
CA THR A 223 -9.26 -20.95 -14.26
C THR A 223 -10.03 -22.11 -13.63
N ASP A 224 -9.37 -23.20 -13.20
CA ASP A 224 -10.09 -24.44 -12.80
C ASP A 224 -9.87 -24.88 -11.34
N THR A 225 -8.77 -24.49 -10.68
CA THR A 225 -8.49 -24.84 -9.27
C THR A 225 -7.62 -23.76 -8.60
N TRP A 226 -7.96 -23.37 -7.36
CA TRP A 226 -7.12 -22.47 -6.57
C TRP A 226 -5.79 -23.14 -6.25
N ARG A 227 -4.68 -22.44 -6.49
CA ARG A 227 -3.32 -22.88 -6.19
C ARG A 227 -2.57 -21.75 -5.49
N LEU A 228 -1.68 -22.12 -4.57
CA LEU A 228 -0.79 -21.17 -3.89
C LEU A 228 -0.05 -20.31 -4.92
N VAL A 229 -0.07 -19.00 -4.71
CA VAL A 229 0.57 -18.05 -5.62
C VAL A 229 2.09 -18.22 -5.52
N HIS A 230 2.73 -18.48 -6.67
CA HIS A 230 4.18 -18.69 -6.76
C HIS A 230 4.96 -17.50 -6.19
N VAL A 231 6.08 -17.82 -5.51
CA VAL A 231 7.03 -16.85 -4.94
C VAL A 231 7.54 -15.84 -5.98
N SER A 232 7.57 -16.22 -7.26
CA SER A 232 7.92 -15.30 -8.35
C SER A 232 6.98 -14.09 -8.44
N LYS A 233 5.70 -14.21 -8.08
CA LYS A 233 4.74 -13.08 -8.02
C LYS A 233 4.93 -12.22 -6.77
N VAL A 234 5.43 -12.81 -5.67
CA VAL A 234 5.76 -12.08 -4.43
C VAL A 234 6.82 -11.02 -4.68
N SER A 235 7.81 -11.31 -5.53
CA SER A 235 8.83 -10.33 -5.91
C SER A 235 8.24 -9.05 -6.52
N SER A 236 7.20 -9.19 -7.36
CA SER A 236 6.48 -8.05 -7.96
C SER A 236 5.73 -7.26 -6.91
N TRP A 237 4.92 -7.92 -6.08
CA TRP A 237 4.11 -7.24 -5.08
C TRP A 237 4.97 -6.55 -4.02
N LEU A 238 6.08 -7.20 -3.61
CA LEU A 238 7.06 -6.59 -2.72
C LEU A 238 7.66 -5.32 -3.33
N LEU A 239 8.10 -5.35 -4.59
CA LEU A 239 8.65 -4.17 -5.26
C LEU A 239 7.62 -3.04 -5.39
N LEU A 240 6.36 -3.36 -5.64
CA LEU A 240 5.28 -2.37 -5.67
C LEU A 240 5.07 -1.71 -4.30
N VAL A 241 5.14 -2.48 -3.21
CA VAL A 241 5.05 -1.91 -1.86
C VAL A 241 6.31 -1.16 -1.46
N ILE A 242 7.49 -1.57 -1.93
CA ILE A 242 8.71 -0.78 -1.81
C ILE A 242 8.52 0.56 -2.50
N VAL A 243 8.06 0.61 -3.76
CA VAL A 243 7.74 1.86 -4.46
C VAL A 243 6.76 2.70 -3.64
N SER A 244 5.73 2.07 -3.10
CA SER A 244 4.74 2.75 -2.27
C SER A 244 5.36 3.41 -1.03
N PHE A 245 6.19 2.64 -0.32
CA PHE A 245 6.95 3.12 0.82
C PHE A 245 7.91 4.24 0.43
N LEU A 246 8.65 4.13 -0.68
CA LEU A 246 9.61 5.14 -1.12
C LEU A 246 8.92 6.46 -1.48
N ILE A 247 7.75 6.42 -2.13
CA ILE A 247 6.95 7.60 -2.43
C ILE A 247 6.49 8.27 -1.13
N VAL A 248 5.88 7.51 -0.21
CA VAL A 248 5.42 8.05 1.09
C VAL A 248 6.57 8.61 1.91
N ALA A 249 7.69 7.89 2.00
CA ALA A 249 8.89 8.31 2.72
C ALA A 249 9.45 9.61 2.15
N THR A 250 9.58 9.70 0.82
CA THR A 250 10.06 10.91 0.12
C THR A 250 9.13 12.09 0.38
N LEU A 251 7.82 11.90 0.30
CA LEU A 251 6.83 12.95 0.59
C LEU A 251 6.92 13.43 2.05
N LYS A 252 7.14 12.52 3.01
CA LYS A 252 7.33 12.87 4.43
C LYS A 252 8.64 13.63 4.65
N GLN A 253 9.74 13.23 4.01
CA GLN A 253 11.04 13.91 4.08
C GLN A 253 10.94 15.33 3.51
N VAL A 254 10.36 15.50 2.32
CA VAL A 254 10.19 16.83 1.68
C VAL A 254 9.29 17.74 2.52
N LYS A 255 8.24 17.21 3.14
CA LYS A 255 7.38 18.00 4.05
C LYS A 255 8.09 18.36 5.36
N GLY A 256 8.88 17.45 5.93
CA GLY A 256 9.64 17.69 7.16
C GLY A 256 10.81 18.68 6.99
N GLN A 257 11.35 18.79 5.77
CA GLN A 257 12.38 19.77 5.41
C GLN A 257 11.82 21.17 5.13
N ARG A 258 10.49 21.32 4.95
CA ARG A 258 9.88 22.65 4.85
C ARG A 258 9.85 23.29 6.25
N PRO A 259 10.35 24.52 6.43
CA PRO A 259 10.12 25.26 7.66
C PRO A 259 8.61 25.32 7.96
N PRO A 260 8.18 25.26 9.23
CA PRO A 260 6.78 25.53 9.57
C PRO A 260 6.43 26.91 9.02
N GLY A 261 5.53 26.94 8.03
CA GLY A 261 5.42 28.05 7.09
C GLY A 261 5.05 29.37 7.74
N ILE A 262 5.55 30.44 7.11
CA ILE A 262 4.84 31.69 6.89
C ILE A 262 3.38 31.33 6.59
N SER A 263 2.53 31.49 7.60
CA SER A 263 1.09 31.38 7.48
C SER A 263 0.64 32.43 6.48
N ASP A 264 -0.19 32.04 5.51
CA ASP A 264 -1.02 32.96 4.73
C ASP A 264 -1.86 33.81 5.69
N LYS A 265 -1.31 34.95 6.11
CA LYS A 265 -2.07 36.07 6.63
C LYS A 265 -2.37 36.98 5.44
N HIS A 266 -3.36 36.60 4.66
CA HIS A 266 -4.19 37.59 3.97
C HIS A 266 -5.47 37.77 4.78
N GLN A 267 -5.30 38.44 5.93
CA GLN A 267 -6.39 39.17 6.58
C GLN A 267 -6.21 40.65 6.21
N THR A 268 -7.12 41.11 5.36
CA THR A 268 -7.82 42.39 5.51
C THR A 268 -6.96 43.65 5.61
N ILE A 269 -6.62 44.22 4.45
CA ILE A 269 -6.43 45.68 4.32
C ILE A 269 -7.57 46.23 3.46
N ARG A 270 -8.61 46.74 4.12
CA ARG A 270 -9.47 47.87 3.73
C ARG A 270 -9.95 48.44 5.07
N GLN A 271 -9.37 49.56 5.53
CA GLN A 271 -9.87 50.93 5.30
C GLN A 271 -11.37 51.02 5.54
#